data_AF-A0A803NE81-F1
#
_entry.id   AF-A0A803NE81-F1
#
_cell.length_a   1.000
_cell.length_b   1.000
_cell.length_c   1.000
_cell.angle_alpha   90.00
_cell.angle_beta   90.00
_cell.angle_gamma   90.00
#
_symmetry.space_group_name_H-M   'P 1'
#
loop_
_entity.id
_entity.type
_entity.pdbx_description
1 polymer ?
#
loop_
_entity_poly.entity_id
_entity_poly.type
_entity_poly.pdbx_seq_one_letter_code
_entity_poly.pdbx_strand_id
1 'polypeptide(L)'
;DTLGKPDHDKSLNDEIHAKNIDKIQTAFSDISTEEYVKATIFVQLPSIVEYVSHLPSETADKFADFCHHAVLNLELIGTEVDPITGCENITPKAPAYHSTAKDEVYTPVAKDDKTKDRYKPPEVEFAKYVAYIEIKPGFGKVGAVQVENEHRTEMHVIDIVLERFPEMSQQTISCNSWVHPKSVNSESRVFFTNKSYLPSQTPSGLKRLREYELEILRGDTKPKEKRLPHERIYDYDIYNDLGDPGNFRPSLGGSEEFPYPRRCRTGSLIARGGSIVSLFKENVYVPRDETFSELKLKEFGFRTLYTLLHHLIPPLETKFINDDKEYPFITAINRLFNEEIKCPDMQQRGGVQDVVHRFIRDASDSAEKVFRFELPQIFERDAFSWFKDEEFARQTLAGMNPLSIKRVTISMLNSILEQKICGKFESVLTEQLLDNELKRRYHMTLRKAVEENKLFIIDYHDAFMPYVNRVSELEGRNLYASRTLFIYDDDEALKPLAIELTRPPTKENPVPLRAHCCTEPYIIAANRHLSAMHPIYRLLHPHFRYTMEINALARLALVNADGIIERTFSPGKYCLEMSSAIYKSEWQFDREALPADLLHRGMAVEDPSAEHGVRLIIDDYPYAKDA
;
A
#
# COMPACT_ATOMS: atom_id res chain seq x y z
N ASP A 1 -23.19 63.32 -9.17
CA ASP A 1 -22.74 62.59 -7.97
C ASP A 1 -22.41 61.16 -8.37
N THR A 2 -21.41 60.84 -9.20
CA THR A 2 -20.02 61.34 -9.30
C THR A 2 -19.22 61.20 -8.01
N LEU A 3 -18.58 60.03 -7.83
CA LEU A 3 -17.25 59.89 -7.22
C LEU A 3 -16.69 58.53 -7.64
N GLY A 4 -15.75 58.54 -8.59
CA GLY A 4 -15.00 57.33 -8.96
C GLY A 4 -13.95 57.00 -7.89
N LYS A 5 -13.65 55.71 -7.70
CA LYS A 5 -12.42 55.26 -7.02
C LYS A 5 -11.41 54.83 -8.09
N PRO A 6 -10.10 55.12 -7.92
CA PRO A 6 -9.11 54.88 -8.97
C PRO A 6 -8.58 53.44 -8.99
N ASP A 7 -8.30 52.92 -10.19
CA ASP A 7 -7.61 51.62 -10.42
C ASP A 7 -6.11 51.63 -10.03
N HIS A 8 -5.63 52.69 -9.37
CA HIS A 8 -4.20 52.89 -9.10
C HIS A 8 -3.58 51.86 -8.14
N ASP A 9 -4.35 51.29 -7.20
CA ASP A 9 -3.83 50.27 -6.28
C ASP A 9 -3.47 48.95 -6.97
N LYS A 10 -4.01 48.65 -8.16
CA LYS A 10 -3.54 47.50 -8.95
C LYS A 10 -2.24 47.84 -9.68
N SER A 11 -2.25 48.87 -10.52
CA SER A 11 -1.07 49.21 -11.34
C SER A 11 0.17 49.52 -10.49
N LEU A 12 0.00 50.12 -9.30
CA LEU A 12 1.13 50.42 -8.41
C LEU A 12 1.67 49.17 -7.71
N ASN A 13 0.82 48.22 -7.32
CA ASN A 13 1.28 46.95 -6.76
C ASN A 13 1.90 46.04 -7.85
N ASP A 14 1.32 45.98 -9.04
CA ASP A 14 1.91 45.26 -10.18
C ASP A 14 3.28 45.83 -10.56
N GLU A 15 3.44 47.17 -10.56
CA GLU A 15 4.76 47.81 -10.69
C GLU A 15 5.71 47.42 -9.55
N ILE A 16 5.26 47.35 -8.30
CA ILE A 16 6.11 47.00 -7.15
C ILE A 16 6.50 45.51 -7.17
N HIS A 17 5.62 44.62 -7.61
CA HIS A 17 5.90 43.19 -7.80
C HIS A 17 7.00 42.98 -8.86
N ALA A 18 6.84 43.58 -10.04
CA ALA A 18 7.89 43.60 -11.06
C ALA A 18 9.18 44.22 -10.49
N LYS A 19 9.12 45.44 -9.93
CA LYS A 19 10.27 46.16 -9.34
C LYS A 19 10.90 45.51 -8.11
N ASN A 20 10.48 44.33 -7.66
CA ASN A 20 11.17 43.57 -6.62
C ASN A 20 11.83 42.30 -7.18
N ILE A 21 11.15 41.52 -8.01
CA ILE A 21 11.81 40.38 -8.69
C ILE A 21 12.80 40.89 -9.74
N ASP A 22 12.43 41.90 -10.56
CA ASP A 22 13.37 42.57 -11.45
C ASP A 22 14.47 43.29 -10.67
N LYS A 23 14.22 43.89 -9.49
CA LYS A 23 15.35 44.44 -8.72
C LYS A 23 16.30 43.37 -8.21
N ILE A 24 15.82 42.19 -7.83
CA ILE A 24 16.73 41.07 -7.45
C ILE A 24 17.46 40.59 -8.70
N GLN A 25 16.75 40.31 -9.78
CA GLN A 25 17.31 39.73 -11.01
C GLN A 25 18.21 40.70 -11.78
N THR A 26 17.91 42.01 -11.76
CA THR A 26 18.75 43.09 -12.30
C THR A 26 19.87 43.46 -11.34
N ALA A 27 19.69 43.44 -10.01
CA ALA A 27 20.83 43.60 -9.10
C ALA A 27 21.82 42.44 -9.25
N PHE A 28 21.37 41.19 -9.44
CA PHE A 28 22.26 40.07 -9.73
C PHE A 28 22.81 40.05 -11.18
N SER A 29 22.21 40.79 -12.14
CA SER A 29 22.83 40.98 -13.47
C SER A 29 23.85 42.12 -13.49
N ASP A 30 23.61 43.18 -12.72
CA ASP A 30 24.44 44.38 -12.65
C ASP A 30 25.52 44.25 -11.57
N ILE A 31 25.36 43.31 -10.63
CA ILE A 31 26.30 42.94 -9.56
C ILE A 31 26.53 41.42 -9.60
N SER A 32 27.51 41.00 -10.40
CA SER A 32 28.71 40.33 -9.86
C SER A 32 29.59 39.75 -10.98
N THR A 33 30.84 39.45 -10.64
CA THR A 33 31.69 38.50 -11.37
C THR A 33 31.74 37.15 -10.65
N GLU A 34 30.66 36.77 -9.99
CA GLU A 34 30.60 35.71 -8.97
C GLU A 34 29.59 34.63 -9.39
N GLU A 35 29.80 33.40 -8.91
CA GLU A 35 28.93 32.28 -9.26
C GLU A 35 27.69 32.25 -8.37
N TYR A 36 26.54 31.90 -8.92
CA TYR A 36 25.32 31.71 -8.15
C TYR A 36 24.46 30.55 -8.69
N VAL A 37 23.58 30.04 -7.83
CA VAL A 37 22.52 29.09 -8.18
C VAL A 37 21.16 29.70 -7.92
N LYS A 38 20.31 29.69 -8.94
CA LYS A 38 18.87 29.91 -8.82
C LYS A 38 18.24 28.56 -8.48
N ALA A 39 17.57 28.49 -7.32
CA ALA A 39 16.84 27.32 -6.87
C ALA A 39 15.34 27.56 -7.02
N THR A 40 14.68 26.73 -7.82
CA THR A 40 13.22 26.72 -8.01
C THR A 40 12.62 25.50 -7.30
N ILE A 41 11.78 25.72 -6.31
CA ILE A 41 11.13 24.68 -5.50
C ILE A 41 9.68 24.54 -5.96
N PHE A 42 9.27 23.32 -6.33
CA PHE A 42 7.88 22.99 -6.67
C PHE A 42 7.19 22.35 -5.46
N VAL A 43 6.16 23.03 -4.96
CA VAL A 43 5.35 22.60 -3.80
C VAL A 43 3.95 22.26 -4.28
N GLN A 44 3.44 21.08 -3.96
CA GLN A 44 2.03 20.75 -4.22
C GLN A 44 1.12 21.60 -3.33
N LEU A 45 0.10 22.24 -3.92
CA LEU A 45 -0.91 22.96 -3.15
C LEU A 45 -1.83 21.99 -2.38
N PRO A 46 -2.23 22.34 -1.14
CA PRO A 46 -3.20 21.56 -0.37
C PRO A 46 -4.57 21.57 -1.06
N SER A 47 -5.28 20.45 -1.01
CA SER A 47 -6.65 20.37 -1.52
C SER A 47 -7.61 21.20 -0.68
N ILE A 48 -8.77 21.55 -1.25
CA ILE A 48 -9.82 22.35 -0.58
C ILE A 48 -10.24 21.77 0.80
N VAL A 49 -10.07 20.45 1.01
CA VAL A 49 -10.39 19.80 2.29
C VAL A 49 -9.31 20.03 3.35
N GLU A 50 -8.03 19.89 2.97
CA GLU A 50 -6.88 20.25 3.82
C GLU A 50 -6.97 21.75 4.18
N TYR A 51 -7.32 22.58 3.20
CA TYR A 51 -7.51 24.03 3.37
C TYR A 51 -8.61 24.40 4.39
N VAL A 52 -9.73 23.67 4.38
CA VAL A 52 -10.79 23.91 5.36
C VAL A 52 -10.40 23.41 6.76
N SER A 53 -9.48 22.45 6.89
CA SER A 53 -8.99 21.99 8.20
C SER A 53 -7.90 22.88 8.83
N HIS A 54 -7.10 23.61 8.03
CA HIS A 54 -6.00 24.45 8.52
C HIS A 54 -6.24 25.97 8.35
N LEU A 55 -7.46 26.35 7.96
CA LEU A 55 -7.90 27.71 7.62
C LEU A 55 -7.27 28.88 8.41
N PRO A 56 -7.15 28.87 9.76
CA PRO A 56 -6.55 29.99 10.50
C PRO A 56 -5.03 30.11 10.32
N SER A 57 -4.34 28.98 10.14
CA SER A 57 -2.90 28.95 9.85
C SER A 57 -2.65 29.34 8.40
N GLU A 58 -3.38 28.74 7.46
CA GLU A 58 -3.18 28.99 6.03
C GLU A 58 -3.60 30.39 5.60
N THR A 59 -4.53 31.04 6.31
CA THR A 59 -4.84 32.46 6.07
C THR A 59 -3.66 33.36 6.45
N ALA A 60 -2.88 32.97 7.47
CA ALA A 60 -1.65 33.68 7.84
C ALA A 60 -0.48 33.33 6.90
N ASP A 61 -0.35 32.07 6.50
CA ASP A 61 0.68 31.61 5.56
C ASP A 61 0.46 32.21 4.16
N LYS A 62 -0.77 32.19 3.62
CA LYS A 62 -1.11 32.88 2.36
C LYS A 62 -0.94 34.41 2.43
N PHE A 63 -1.03 35.00 3.62
CA PHE A 63 -0.70 36.40 3.83
C PHE A 63 0.83 36.63 3.81
N ALA A 64 1.62 35.67 4.33
CA ALA A 64 3.08 35.70 4.21
C ALA A 64 3.53 35.58 2.74
N ASP A 65 2.96 34.65 1.97
CA ASP A 65 3.13 34.51 0.51
C ASP A 65 2.79 35.82 -0.22
N PHE A 66 1.58 36.37 0.02
CA PHE A 66 1.10 37.60 -0.62
C PHE A 66 2.00 38.80 -0.32
N CYS A 67 2.52 38.91 0.90
CA CYS A 67 3.45 39.96 1.30
C CYS A 67 4.92 39.67 0.93
N HIS A 68 5.21 38.59 0.19
CA HIS A 68 6.57 38.21 -0.24
C HIS A 68 7.57 38.09 0.93
N HIS A 69 7.14 37.47 2.04
CA HIS A 69 8.07 37.07 3.10
C HIS A 69 8.99 35.93 2.61
N ALA A 70 10.10 35.72 3.30
CA ALA A 70 10.87 34.49 3.16
C ALA A 70 10.07 33.33 3.78
N VAL A 71 9.74 32.33 2.97
CA VAL A 71 8.82 31.24 3.34
C VAL A 71 9.56 29.91 3.53
N LEU A 72 10.47 29.60 2.61
CA LEU A 72 11.44 28.53 2.77
C LEU A 72 12.84 29.15 2.89
N ASN A 73 13.72 28.50 3.63
CA ASN A 73 15.15 28.82 3.68
C ASN A 73 15.94 27.63 3.14
N LEU A 74 16.88 27.90 2.22
CA LEU A 74 17.70 26.88 1.55
C LEU A 74 19.18 27.03 1.89
N GLU A 75 19.84 25.89 2.08
CA GLU A 75 21.30 25.77 2.21
C GLU A 75 21.79 24.66 1.25
N LEU A 76 22.70 24.99 0.33
CA LEU A 76 23.28 24.02 -0.60
C LEU A 76 24.52 23.39 0.04
N ILE A 77 24.68 22.08 -0.14
CA ILE A 77 25.79 21.30 0.43
C ILE A 77 26.63 20.71 -0.71
N GLY A 78 27.92 21.00 -0.71
CA GLY A 78 28.88 20.53 -1.72
C GLY A 78 29.15 19.03 -1.63
N THR A 79 29.56 18.41 -2.75
CA THR A 79 29.98 17.00 -2.76
C THR A 79 31.27 16.76 -1.98
N GLU A 80 32.17 17.75 -1.92
CA GLU A 80 33.41 17.65 -1.16
C GLU A 80 33.41 18.59 0.06
N VAL A 81 34.21 18.24 1.05
CA VAL A 81 34.50 19.12 2.19
C VAL A 81 35.21 20.40 1.76
N ASP A 82 35.03 21.47 2.53
CA ASP A 82 35.78 22.70 2.37
C ASP A 82 37.29 22.42 2.61
N PRO A 83 38.18 22.79 1.68
CA PRO A 83 39.59 22.38 1.71
C PRO A 83 40.44 23.13 2.73
N ILE A 84 39.91 24.15 3.41
CA ILE A 84 40.61 24.96 4.41
C ILE A 84 40.26 24.47 5.83
N THR A 85 39.00 24.12 6.05
CA THR A 85 38.45 23.71 7.35
C THR A 85 38.33 22.20 7.51
N GLY A 86 38.21 21.44 6.42
CA GLY A 86 37.89 20.01 6.43
C GLY A 86 36.43 19.69 6.78
N CYS A 87 35.58 20.72 6.93
CA CYS A 87 34.17 20.59 7.27
C CYS A 87 33.27 20.45 6.02
N GLU A 88 32.00 20.12 6.23
CA GLU A 88 30.99 20.13 5.17
C GLU A 88 30.92 21.54 4.52
N ASN A 89 30.99 21.60 3.19
CA ASN A 89 30.97 22.87 2.47
C ASN A 89 29.52 23.29 2.22
N ILE A 90 29.05 24.30 2.96
CA ILE A 90 27.64 24.74 2.99
C ILE A 90 27.57 26.21 2.60
N THR A 91 26.61 26.58 1.74
CA THR A 91 26.35 27.99 1.39
C THR A 91 25.75 28.76 2.57
N PRO A 92 25.81 30.11 2.57
CA PRO A 92 24.92 30.90 3.42
C PRO A 92 23.45 30.50 3.23
N LYS A 93 22.66 30.61 4.30
CA LYS A 93 21.20 30.39 4.28
C LYS A 93 20.52 31.43 3.38
N ALA A 94 19.90 30.97 2.31
CA ALA A 94 19.24 31.80 1.31
C ALA A 94 17.71 31.71 1.43
N PRO A 95 16.99 32.85 1.55
CA PRO A 95 15.54 32.86 1.57
C PRO A 95 14.93 32.58 0.19
N ALA A 96 13.85 31.83 0.17
CA ALA A 96 13.01 31.61 -1.01
C ALA A 96 11.66 32.34 -0.87
N TYR A 97 11.21 32.91 -1.98
CA TYR A 97 10.00 33.74 -2.07
C TYR A 97 8.99 33.12 -3.03
N HIS A 98 7.69 33.27 -2.72
CA HIS A 98 6.62 32.78 -3.58
C HIS A 98 6.61 33.51 -4.94
N SER A 99 6.55 32.75 -6.03
CA SER A 99 6.62 33.26 -7.40
C SER A 99 5.26 33.20 -8.08
N THR A 100 4.74 34.37 -8.46
CA THR A 100 3.45 34.53 -9.19
C THR A 100 3.58 34.44 -10.70
N ALA A 101 4.77 34.13 -11.23
CA ALA A 101 5.05 34.07 -12.65
C ALA A 101 4.33 32.89 -13.32
N LYS A 102 3.29 33.20 -14.11
CA LYS A 102 2.58 32.24 -14.95
C LYS A 102 3.38 31.94 -16.21
N ASP A 103 4.18 30.88 -16.19
CA ASP A 103 4.52 30.14 -17.41
C ASP A 103 5.11 28.75 -17.10
N GLU A 104 5.10 27.89 -18.13
CA GLU A 104 5.45 26.46 -18.16
C GLU A 104 4.53 25.49 -17.38
N VAL A 105 4.01 24.49 -18.09
CA VAL A 105 3.24 23.37 -17.52
C VAL A 105 4.22 22.41 -16.86
N TYR A 106 4.45 22.59 -15.56
CA TYR A 106 5.33 21.71 -14.80
C TYR A 106 4.84 20.25 -14.88
N THR A 107 5.70 19.38 -15.40
CA THR A 107 5.43 17.95 -15.53
C THR A 107 6.38 17.21 -14.59
N PRO A 108 5.90 16.68 -13.45
CA PRO A 108 6.76 16.00 -12.48
C PRO A 108 7.54 14.84 -13.09
N VAL A 109 8.79 14.69 -12.68
CA VAL A 109 9.75 13.71 -13.25
C VAL A 109 9.25 12.26 -13.11
N ALA A 110 8.32 12.00 -12.18
CA ALA A 110 7.73 10.69 -11.91
C ALA A 110 6.56 10.27 -12.84
N LYS A 111 6.26 11.00 -13.92
CA LYS A 111 5.34 10.50 -14.98
C LYS A 111 6.06 9.53 -15.92
N ASP A 112 6.08 8.25 -15.55
CA ASP A 112 6.52 7.18 -16.46
C ASP A 112 5.40 6.87 -17.47
N ASP A 113 5.48 7.50 -18.65
CA ASP A 113 4.40 7.65 -19.65
C ASP A 113 4.14 6.36 -20.48
N LYS A 114 4.13 5.20 -19.82
CA LYS A 114 4.16 3.87 -20.48
C LYS A 114 3.00 2.94 -20.15
N THR A 115 2.24 3.15 -19.08
CA THR A 115 0.97 2.42 -18.92
C THR A 115 -0.11 3.08 -19.77
N LYS A 116 -0.71 2.32 -20.70
CA LYS A 116 -1.86 2.77 -21.51
C LYS A 116 -3.18 2.74 -20.71
N ASP A 117 -3.12 3.12 -19.44
CA ASP A 117 -4.29 3.21 -18.59
C ASP A 117 -5.22 4.32 -19.07
N ARG A 118 -6.53 4.09 -18.95
CA ARG A 118 -7.57 5.09 -19.27
C ARG A 118 -7.69 6.20 -18.21
N TYR A 119 -6.65 6.34 -17.38
CA TYR A 119 -6.66 7.15 -16.17
C TYR A 119 -5.75 8.37 -16.33
N LYS A 120 -6.35 9.53 -16.63
CA LYS A 120 -5.70 10.80 -16.31
C LYS A 120 -5.78 10.99 -14.79
N PRO A 121 -4.66 11.06 -14.06
CA PRO A 121 -4.69 11.53 -12.68
C PRO A 121 -5.21 12.98 -12.65
N PRO A 122 -5.83 13.43 -11.55
CA PRO A 122 -6.27 14.81 -11.42
C PRO A 122 -5.10 15.79 -11.59
N GLU A 123 -5.38 16.94 -12.18
CA GLU A 123 -4.38 18.01 -12.31
C GLU A 123 -4.05 18.55 -10.91
N VAL A 124 -2.81 18.28 -10.46
CA VAL A 124 -2.29 18.79 -9.19
C VAL A 124 -1.79 20.21 -9.44
N GLU A 125 -2.35 21.18 -8.74
CA GLU A 125 -1.84 22.55 -8.76
C GLU A 125 -0.56 22.66 -7.91
N PHE A 126 0.40 23.46 -8.38
CA PHE A 126 1.70 23.65 -7.73
C PHE A 126 1.94 25.13 -7.42
N ALA A 127 2.45 25.41 -6.22
CA ALA A 127 3.11 26.66 -5.90
C ALA A 127 4.60 26.58 -6.25
N LYS A 128 5.19 27.74 -6.60
CA LYS A 128 6.60 27.87 -7.01
C LYS A 128 7.28 28.84 -6.07
N TYR A 129 8.37 28.40 -5.43
CA TYR A 129 9.23 29.27 -4.63
C TYR A 129 10.60 29.40 -5.30
N VAL A 130 11.21 30.58 -5.23
CA VAL A 130 12.51 30.84 -5.87
C VAL A 130 13.47 31.48 -4.86
N ALA A 131 14.68 30.93 -4.77
CA ALA A 131 15.83 31.49 -4.06
C ALA A 131 16.99 31.74 -5.03
N TYR A 132 17.81 32.75 -4.74
CA TYR A 132 19.10 32.98 -5.39
C TYR A 132 20.19 32.80 -4.34
N ILE A 133 21.17 31.94 -4.64
CA ILE A 133 22.15 31.44 -3.68
C ILE A 133 23.56 31.72 -4.21
N GLU A 134 24.29 32.61 -3.54
CA GLU A 134 25.69 32.94 -3.82
C GLU A 134 26.57 31.71 -3.60
N ILE A 135 27.48 31.41 -4.54
CA ILE A 135 28.41 30.29 -4.47
C ILE A 135 29.85 30.79 -4.51
N LYS A 136 30.57 30.52 -3.42
CA LYS A 136 32.00 30.83 -3.28
C LYS A 136 32.83 30.11 -4.34
N PRO A 137 33.86 30.76 -4.94
CA PRO A 137 34.80 30.10 -5.83
C PRO A 137 35.37 28.82 -5.22
N GLY A 138 35.30 27.70 -5.95
CA GLY A 138 35.80 26.41 -5.49
C GLY A 138 34.81 25.54 -4.70
N PHE A 139 33.55 25.97 -4.49
CA PHE A 139 32.50 25.17 -3.83
C PHE A 139 32.27 23.78 -4.46
N GLY A 140 32.61 23.61 -5.75
CA GLY A 140 32.41 22.35 -6.47
C GLY A 140 30.94 22.12 -6.83
N LYS A 141 30.52 20.85 -6.84
CA LYS A 141 29.17 20.44 -7.28
C LYS A 141 28.23 20.32 -6.09
N VAL A 142 26.97 20.71 -6.25
CA VAL A 142 25.93 20.46 -5.25
C VAL A 142 25.70 18.96 -5.11
N GLY A 143 25.71 18.47 -3.87
CA GLY A 143 25.46 17.08 -3.51
C GLY A 143 24.11 16.87 -2.81
N ALA A 144 23.68 17.84 -2.00
CA ALA A 144 22.38 17.89 -1.34
C ALA A 144 21.89 19.34 -1.13
N VAL A 145 20.62 19.48 -0.78
CA VAL A 145 19.97 20.74 -0.38
C VAL A 145 19.30 20.52 0.98
N GLN A 146 19.52 21.43 1.93
CA GLN A 146 18.70 21.55 3.13
C GLN A 146 17.58 22.55 2.90
N VAL A 147 16.37 22.23 3.37
CA VAL A 147 15.17 23.06 3.29
C VAL A 147 14.55 23.18 4.67
N GLU A 148 14.36 24.42 5.11
CA GLU A 148 13.66 24.79 6.34
C GLU A 148 12.40 25.57 5.96
N ASN A 149 11.29 25.35 6.67
CA ASN A 149 9.98 25.93 6.37
C ASN A 149 9.51 26.83 7.52
N GLU A 150 9.33 28.12 7.23
CA GLU A 150 8.90 29.15 8.19
C GLU A 150 7.36 29.32 8.26
N HIS A 151 6.60 28.68 7.37
CA HIS A 151 5.14 28.63 7.46
C HIS A 151 4.65 27.81 8.66
N ARG A 152 3.39 28.07 9.03
CA ARG A 152 2.68 27.37 10.12
C ARG A 152 2.10 26.03 9.67
N THR A 153 2.01 25.81 8.36
CA THR A 153 1.62 24.55 7.72
C THR A 153 2.80 23.85 7.04
N GLU A 154 2.70 22.53 6.92
CA GLU A 154 3.70 21.70 6.23
C GLU A 154 3.56 21.79 4.70
N MET A 155 4.68 21.68 3.99
CA MET A 155 4.73 21.75 2.52
C MET A 155 5.12 20.42 1.90
N HIS A 156 4.32 19.91 0.95
CA HIS A 156 4.72 18.75 0.15
C HIS A 156 5.61 19.19 -1.01
N VAL A 157 6.94 19.05 -0.85
CA VAL A 157 7.93 19.40 -1.87
C VAL A 157 8.07 18.25 -2.86
N ILE A 158 7.82 18.54 -4.13
CA ILE A 158 7.76 17.56 -5.23
C ILE A 158 9.16 17.38 -5.84
N ASP A 159 9.73 18.47 -6.35
CA ASP A 159 11.06 18.52 -6.97
C ASP A 159 11.69 19.90 -6.69
N ILE A 160 13.02 19.95 -6.61
CA ILE A 160 13.83 21.17 -6.56
C ILE A 160 14.71 21.21 -7.81
N VAL A 161 14.60 22.29 -8.59
CA VAL A 161 15.41 22.53 -9.80
C VAL A 161 16.47 23.58 -9.48
N LEU A 162 17.74 23.22 -9.66
CA LEU A 162 18.89 24.10 -9.49
C LEU A 162 19.43 24.51 -10.87
N GLU A 163 19.60 25.81 -11.09
CA GLU A 163 20.19 26.40 -12.30
C GLU A 163 21.44 27.20 -11.89
N ARG A 164 22.63 26.80 -12.35
CA ARG A 164 23.90 27.48 -12.01
C ARG A 164 24.35 28.43 -13.11
N PHE A 165 24.78 29.61 -12.68
CA PHE A 165 25.30 30.68 -13.54
C PHE A 165 26.76 30.98 -13.14
N PRO A 166 27.66 31.29 -14.12
CA PRO A 166 27.40 31.42 -15.55
C PRO A 166 27.48 30.09 -16.33
N GLU A 167 27.67 28.94 -15.68
CA GLU A 167 27.81 27.63 -16.35
C GLU A 167 26.60 27.18 -17.20
N MET A 168 25.41 27.76 -16.96
CA MET A 168 24.13 27.34 -17.54
C MET A 168 23.81 25.85 -17.30
N SER A 169 24.30 25.28 -16.20
CA SER A 169 24.07 23.88 -15.84
C SER A 169 22.80 23.74 -14.98
N GLN A 170 21.90 22.83 -15.38
CA GLN A 170 20.63 22.57 -14.69
C GLN A 170 20.64 21.18 -14.03
N GLN A 171 20.09 21.07 -12.83
CA GLN A 171 19.94 19.81 -12.10
C GLN A 171 18.64 19.75 -11.30
N THR A 172 17.80 18.76 -11.58
CA THR A 172 16.62 18.44 -10.76
C THR A 172 16.98 17.46 -9.64
N ILE A 173 16.37 17.68 -8.48
CA ILE A 173 16.40 16.85 -7.28
C ILE A 173 14.96 16.46 -6.99
N SER A 174 14.66 15.17 -6.95
CA SER A 174 13.29 14.68 -6.76
C SER A 174 13.03 14.36 -5.30
N CYS A 175 12.04 15.04 -4.72
CA CYS A 175 11.84 15.16 -3.28
C CYS A 175 10.65 14.33 -2.79
N ASN A 176 9.47 14.52 -3.40
CA ASN A 176 8.17 13.91 -3.03
C ASN A 176 8.00 13.64 -1.52
N SER A 177 8.12 14.69 -0.70
CA SER A 177 8.22 14.55 0.75
C SER A 177 7.77 15.81 1.51
N TRP A 178 7.31 15.64 2.74
CA TRP A 178 6.69 16.70 3.54
C TRP A 178 7.70 17.46 4.42
N VAL A 179 7.83 18.77 4.18
CA VAL A 179 8.64 19.69 5.00
C VAL A 179 7.77 20.31 6.09
N HIS A 180 7.90 19.80 7.31
CA HIS A 180 7.21 20.29 8.50
C HIS A 180 7.58 21.76 8.82
N PRO A 181 6.70 22.51 9.51
CA PRO A 181 7.05 23.80 10.10
C PRO A 181 8.25 23.71 11.04
N LYS A 182 9.17 24.68 10.94
CA LYS A 182 10.27 24.89 11.90
C LYS A 182 9.80 24.99 13.36
N SER A 183 8.57 25.48 13.57
CA SER A 183 7.90 25.59 14.87
C SER A 183 7.40 24.25 15.43
N VAL A 184 7.32 23.20 14.60
CA VAL A 184 6.95 21.83 14.98
C VAL A 184 8.18 20.97 15.20
N ASN A 185 9.20 21.12 14.35
CA ASN A 185 10.54 20.54 14.51
C ASN A 185 11.57 21.44 13.83
N SER A 186 12.66 21.78 14.52
CA SER A 186 13.70 22.69 14.02
C SER A 186 14.70 22.05 13.05
N GLU A 187 14.70 20.71 12.92
CA GLU A 187 15.66 20.02 12.05
C GLU A 187 15.29 20.18 10.56
N SER A 188 16.24 20.75 9.79
CA SER A 188 16.05 21.08 8.38
C SER A 188 16.00 19.82 7.51
N ARG A 189 15.07 19.77 6.56
CA ARG A 189 14.87 18.59 5.69
C ARG A 189 15.96 18.51 4.62
N VAL A 190 16.64 17.37 4.56
CA VAL A 190 17.70 17.09 3.58
C VAL A 190 17.14 16.43 2.33
N PHE A 191 17.54 16.92 1.16
CA PHE A 191 17.28 16.33 -0.15
C PHE A 191 18.59 16.08 -0.90
N PHE A 192 18.95 14.81 -1.06
CA PHE A 192 20.14 14.40 -1.81
C PHE A 192 19.87 14.43 -3.32
N THR A 193 20.86 14.87 -4.10
CA THR A 193 20.74 14.91 -5.57
C THR A 193 20.43 13.55 -6.20
N ASN A 194 19.87 13.57 -7.41
CA ASN A 194 19.46 12.37 -8.18
C ASN A 194 20.63 11.45 -8.62
N LYS A 195 21.84 11.52 -8.02
CA LYS A 195 22.94 10.55 -8.19
C LYS A 195 22.93 9.46 -7.12
N SER A 196 23.40 8.26 -7.47
CA SER A 196 23.46 7.11 -6.57
C SER A 196 24.89 6.78 -6.15
N TYR A 197 25.09 6.40 -4.89
CA TYR A 197 26.37 6.07 -4.28
C TYR A 197 26.23 4.88 -3.29
N LEU A 198 27.09 3.86 -3.42
CA LEU A 198 27.35 2.92 -2.32
C LEU A 198 28.00 3.67 -1.13
N PRO A 199 27.94 3.15 0.11
CA PRO A 199 28.49 3.85 1.28
C PRO A 199 29.96 4.25 1.10
N SER A 200 30.79 3.33 0.58
CA SER A 200 32.21 3.55 0.25
C SER A 200 32.46 4.57 -0.87
N GLN A 201 31.46 4.85 -1.70
CA GLN A 201 31.52 5.80 -2.82
C GLN A 201 30.91 7.17 -2.48
N THR A 202 30.43 7.37 -1.24
CA THR A 202 29.81 8.63 -0.83
C THR A 202 30.85 9.76 -0.90
N PRO A 203 30.59 10.86 -1.65
CA PRO A 203 31.46 12.04 -1.70
C PRO A 203 31.77 12.61 -0.32
N SER A 204 32.94 13.23 -0.13
CA SER A 204 33.45 13.50 1.22
C SER A 204 32.55 14.42 2.05
N GLY A 205 31.98 15.46 1.43
CA GLY A 205 31.05 16.41 2.05
C GLY A 205 29.65 15.88 2.32
N LEU A 206 29.33 14.64 1.91
CA LEU A 206 28.01 14.02 2.11
C LEU A 206 28.02 12.84 3.09
N LYS A 207 29.18 12.43 3.63
CA LYS A 207 29.30 11.24 4.49
C LYS A 207 28.54 11.36 5.80
N ARG A 208 28.80 12.43 6.56
CA ARG A 208 28.11 12.70 7.83
C ARG A 208 26.61 12.93 7.61
N LEU A 209 26.24 13.73 6.62
CA LEU A 209 24.84 13.96 6.24
C LEU A 209 24.09 12.66 5.87
N ARG A 210 24.74 11.72 5.17
CA ARG A 210 24.18 10.39 4.84
C ARG A 210 23.89 9.55 6.09
N GLU A 211 24.76 9.62 7.08
CA GLU A 211 24.63 8.87 8.34
C GLU A 211 23.57 9.51 9.25
N TYR A 212 23.57 10.85 9.36
CA TYR A 212 22.62 11.63 10.14
C TYR A 212 21.17 11.50 9.66
N GLU A 213 20.89 11.55 8.35
CA GLU A 213 19.54 11.27 7.83
C GLU A 213 19.09 9.83 8.17
N LEU A 214 20.01 8.86 8.16
CA LEU A 214 19.70 7.48 8.58
C LEU A 214 19.50 7.34 10.10
N GLU A 215 20.06 8.23 10.92
CA GLU A 215 19.77 8.31 12.35
C GLU A 215 18.37 8.89 12.59
N ILE A 216 17.99 9.97 11.88
CA ILE A 216 16.62 10.51 11.89
C ILE A 216 15.60 9.45 11.50
N LEU A 217 15.84 8.70 10.41
CA LEU A 217 14.93 7.66 9.92
C LEU A 217 14.81 6.44 10.86
N ARG A 218 15.81 6.18 11.72
CA ARG A 218 15.76 5.16 12.78
C ARG A 218 15.07 5.65 14.05
N GLY A 219 15.20 6.93 14.35
CA GLY A 219 14.75 7.58 15.58
C GLY A 219 15.52 7.16 16.83
N ASP A 220 15.03 7.64 17.99
CA ASP A 220 15.64 7.42 19.29
C ASP A 220 15.88 5.94 19.65
N THR A 221 17.02 5.66 20.26
CA THR A 221 17.37 4.33 20.80
C THR A 221 16.49 3.90 21.98
N LYS A 222 15.79 4.85 22.62
CA LYS A 222 14.73 4.60 23.60
C LYS A 222 13.36 4.82 22.94
N PRO A 223 12.45 3.82 22.95
CA PRO A 223 11.13 3.98 22.37
C PRO A 223 10.32 5.11 23.02
N LYS A 224 9.67 5.95 22.20
CA LYS A 224 8.63 6.88 22.65
C LYS A 224 7.31 6.14 22.87
N GLU A 225 6.54 6.55 23.87
CA GLU A 225 5.19 6.00 24.15
C GLU A 225 4.14 6.36 23.10
N LYS A 226 4.42 7.34 22.22
CA LYS A 226 3.61 7.68 21.05
C LYS A 226 4.47 8.32 19.97
N ARG A 227 4.21 7.99 18.70
CA ARG A 227 4.78 8.68 17.52
C ARG A 227 3.94 9.89 17.13
N LEU A 228 4.57 10.91 16.56
CA LEU A 228 3.92 12.16 16.15
C LEU A 228 3.72 12.19 14.62
N PRO A 229 2.62 12.77 14.07
CA PRO A 229 2.30 12.67 12.65
C PRO A 229 3.36 13.17 11.66
N HIS A 230 4.22 14.12 12.09
CA HIS A 230 5.32 14.66 11.29
C HIS A 230 6.62 13.83 11.37
N GLU A 231 6.70 12.83 12.25
CA GLU A 231 7.90 12.01 12.38
C GLU A 231 8.08 11.10 11.15
N ARG A 232 9.33 10.94 10.72
CA ARG A 232 9.73 10.05 9.63
C ARG A 232 10.44 8.79 10.16
N ILE A 233 10.00 8.29 11.33
CA ILE A 233 10.73 7.26 12.09
C ILE A 233 10.19 5.87 11.77
N TYR A 234 10.98 5.11 11.03
CA TYR A 234 10.72 3.71 10.70
C TYR A 234 11.27 2.83 11.82
N ASP A 235 10.41 2.14 12.56
CA ASP A 235 10.80 1.19 13.62
C ASP A 235 9.81 0.02 13.69
N TYR A 236 10.24 -1.10 14.27
CA TYR A 236 9.50 -2.36 14.29
C TYR A 236 8.67 -2.54 15.57
N ASP A 237 7.51 -3.15 15.44
CA ASP A 237 6.67 -3.61 16.55
C ASP A 237 5.88 -4.87 16.15
N ILE A 238 5.27 -5.53 17.13
CA ILE A 238 4.45 -6.75 16.93
C ILE A 238 2.98 -6.38 16.72
N TYR A 239 2.15 -7.30 16.22
CA TYR A 239 0.71 -7.09 16.10
C TYR A 239 0.03 -7.32 17.46
N ASN A 240 0.31 -6.43 18.40
CA ASN A 240 -0.33 -6.29 19.73
C ASN A 240 -1.45 -5.24 19.73
N ASP A 241 -1.64 -4.53 18.61
CA ASP A 241 -2.57 -3.42 18.44
C ASP A 241 -3.96 -3.83 17.93
N LEU A 242 -4.16 -5.12 17.59
CA LEU A 242 -5.39 -5.62 16.94
C LEU A 242 -6.61 -5.78 17.87
N GLY A 243 -6.42 -5.95 19.18
CA GLY A 243 -7.50 -6.12 20.16
C GLY A 243 -7.74 -4.88 21.01
N ASP A 244 -8.89 -4.84 21.69
CA ASP A 244 -9.32 -3.72 22.54
C ASP A 244 -9.53 -4.15 24.02
N PRO A 245 -9.55 -3.21 24.99
CA PRO A 245 -9.85 -3.52 26.40
C PRO A 245 -11.26 -4.10 26.60
N GLY A 246 -11.34 -5.43 26.71
CA GLY A 246 -12.59 -6.21 26.80
C GLY A 246 -12.81 -7.15 25.61
N ASN A 247 -12.14 -6.93 24.47
CA ASN A 247 -12.17 -7.79 23.29
C ASN A 247 -10.75 -8.15 22.84
N PHE A 248 -10.09 -8.99 23.63
CA PHE A 248 -8.68 -9.35 23.49
C PHE A 248 -8.40 -10.22 22.25
N ARG A 249 -7.23 -10.05 21.64
CA ARG A 249 -6.66 -10.92 20.60
C ARG A 249 -5.22 -11.27 20.99
N PRO A 250 -4.71 -12.48 20.67
CA PRO A 250 -3.32 -12.83 20.91
C PRO A 250 -2.40 -11.85 20.15
N SER A 251 -1.27 -11.48 20.77
CA SER A 251 -0.26 -10.65 20.10
C SER A 251 0.54 -11.50 19.13
N LEU A 252 0.57 -11.11 17.85
CA LEU A 252 1.25 -11.89 16.81
C LEU A 252 2.64 -11.31 16.51
N GLY A 253 3.64 -12.18 16.56
CA GLY A 253 5.06 -11.86 16.46
C GLY A 253 5.73 -11.76 17.84
N GLY A 254 6.96 -12.25 17.94
CA GLY A 254 7.76 -12.19 19.16
C GLY A 254 7.69 -13.42 20.07
N SER A 255 6.82 -14.38 19.79
CA SER A 255 6.76 -15.70 20.43
C SER A 255 6.94 -16.84 19.42
N GLU A 256 7.25 -18.04 19.91
CA GLU A 256 7.25 -19.27 19.11
C GLU A 256 5.83 -19.82 18.87
N GLU A 257 4.87 -19.44 19.72
CA GLU A 257 3.46 -19.85 19.62
C GLU A 257 2.78 -19.13 18.45
N PHE A 258 2.94 -17.80 18.38
CA PHE A 258 2.38 -16.94 17.34
C PHE A 258 3.50 -16.15 16.64
N PRO A 259 4.34 -16.80 15.81
CA PRO A 259 5.36 -16.09 15.02
C PRO A 259 4.67 -15.28 13.92
N TYR A 260 5.18 -14.08 13.66
CA TYR A 260 4.63 -13.19 12.63
C TYR A 260 5.69 -12.20 12.12
N PRO A 261 5.53 -11.66 10.90
CA PRO A 261 6.20 -10.43 10.47
C PRO A 261 6.03 -9.28 11.48
N ARG A 262 6.87 -8.25 11.37
CA ARG A 262 6.77 -7.03 12.17
C ARG A 262 6.03 -5.94 11.40
N ARG A 263 5.26 -5.13 12.11
CA ARG A 263 4.58 -3.94 11.59
C ARG A 263 5.28 -2.65 12.01
N CYS A 264 4.88 -1.53 11.42
CA CYS A 264 5.36 -0.20 11.79
C CYS A 264 4.98 0.16 13.22
N ARG A 265 5.96 0.61 14.00
CA ARG A 265 5.78 1.03 15.39
C ARG A 265 5.03 2.35 15.51
N THR A 266 3.91 2.30 16.22
CA THR A 266 3.02 3.44 16.53
C THR A 266 3.37 4.14 17.86
N GLY A 267 4.11 3.46 18.75
CA GLY A 267 4.34 3.87 20.14
C GLY A 267 3.14 3.53 21.04
N SER A 268 1.95 4.03 20.69
CA SER A 268 0.71 3.76 21.43
C SER A 268 -0.11 2.61 20.85
N LEU A 269 -0.97 2.02 21.68
CA LEU A 269 -2.11 1.22 21.22
C LEU A 269 -3.04 2.08 20.33
N ILE A 270 -3.82 1.42 19.47
CA ILE A 270 -4.88 2.04 18.69
C ILE A 270 -6.11 2.21 19.60
N ALA A 271 -6.62 3.43 19.75
CA ALA A 271 -7.86 3.68 20.48
C ALA A 271 -9.06 3.54 19.54
N ARG A 272 -9.92 2.53 19.77
CA ARG A 272 -11.10 2.26 18.92
C ARG A 272 -12.43 2.81 19.46
N GLY A 273 -12.41 3.52 20.59
CA GLY A 273 -13.62 4.04 21.24
C GLY A 273 -14.17 5.31 20.58
N GLY A 274 -15.10 5.18 19.64
CA GLY A 274 -15.85 6.34 19.12
C GLY A 274 -16.66 6.10 17.85
N SER A 275 -16.98 7.19 17.17
CA SER A 275 -17.62 7.16 15.84
C SER A 275 -16.60 6.76 14.76
N ILE A 276 -17.09 6.24 13.62
CA ILE A 276 -16.29 6.10 12.38
C ILE A 276 -15.57 7.42 12.03
N VAL A 277 -16.18 8.56 12.33
CA VAL A 277 -15.61 9.89 12.08
C VAL A 277 -14.48 10.27 13.06
N SER A 278 -14.41 9.66 14.25
CA SER A 278 -13.24 9.80 15.16
C SER A 278 -12.17 8.75 14.90
N LEU A 279 -12.56 7.51 14.56
CA LEU A 279 -11.64 6.46 14.11
C LEU A 279 -10.75 6.93 12.94
N PHE A 280 -11.34 7.53 11.89
CA PHE A 280 -10.59 8.16 10.79
C PHE A 280 -10.20 9.63 11.05
N LYS A 281 -9.98 10.00 12.31
CA LYS A 281 -9.25 11.22 12.73
C LYS A 281 -8.07 10.88 13.63
N GLU A 282 -8.15 9.78 14.38
CA GLU A 282 -7.04 9.23 15.13
C GLU A 282 -6.17 8.36 14.21
N ASN A 283 -5.44 9.03 13.31
CA ASN A 283 -4.56 8.37 12.35
C ASN A 283 -3.58 7.42 13.05
N VAL A 284 -3.64 6.14 12.68
CA VAL A 284 -2.64 5.15 13.08
C VAL A 284 -1.30 5.54 12.45
N TYR A 285 -0.30 5.80 13.28
CA TYR A 285 0.97 6.35 12.79
C TYR A 285 1.66 5.44 11.77
N VAL A 286 1.99 6.06 10.63
CA VAL A 286 3.07 5.65 9.73
C VAL A 286 3.98 6.88 9.49
N PRO A 287 5.24 6.69 9.06
CA PRO A 287 6.14 7.79 8.72
C PRO A 287 5.51 8.76 7.72
N ARG A 288 5.68 10.08 7.90
CA ARG A 288 4.92 11.10 7.17
C ARG A 288 4.95 10.94 5.64
N ASP A 289 6.07 10.50 5.07
CA ASP A 289 6.23 10.30 3.62
C ASP A 289 5.48 9.06 3.06
N GLU A 290 5.08 8.11 3.90
CA GLU A 290 4.30 6.91 3.51
C GLU A 290 2.79 7.14 3.57
N THR A 291 2.34 8.21 4.26
CA THR A 291 0.91 8.56 4.39
C THR A 291 0.28 8.90 3.04
N PHE A 292 -1.02 8.64 2.89
CA PHE A 292 -1.75 9.10 1.71
C PHE A 292 -1.96 10.62 1.77
N SER A 293 -1.74 11.33 0.66
CA SER A 293 -2.31 12.66 0.46
C SER A 293 -3.85 12.58 0.45
N GLU A 294 -4.55 13.64 0.83
CA GLU A 294 -6.04 13.61 0.84
C GLU A 294 -6.64 13.39 -0.56
N LEU A 295 -5.92 13.73 -1.64
CA LEU A 295 -6.29 13.31 -3.00
C LEU A 295 -6.24 11.78 -3.12
N LYS A 296 -5.15 11.13 -2.67
CA LYS A 296 -5.02 9.68 -2.76
C LYS A 296 -5.95 8.93 -1.80
N LEU A 297 -6.25 9.52 -0.64
CA LEU A 297 -7.19 8.98 0.34
C LEU A 297 -8.63 8.98 -0.21
N LYS A 298 -9.00 9.99 -1.02
CA LYS A 298 -10.24 10.00 -1.82
C LYS A 298 -10.21 8.99 -2.97
N GLU A 299 -9.15 8.97 -3.79
CA GLU A 299 -9.01 8.02 -4.91
C GLU A 299 -9.06 6.55 -4.48
N PHE A 300 -8.36 6.20 -3.40
CA PHE A 300 -8.30 4.85 -2.85
C PHE A 300 -9.59 4.50 -2.12
N GLY A 301 -10.27 5.50 -1.57
CA GLY A 301 -11.67 5.41 -1.15
C GLY A 301 -11.93 4.53 0.07
N PHE A 302 -10.93 3.87 0.67
CA PHE A 302 -11.11 2.93 1.79
C PHE A 302 -11.91 3.51 2.96
N ARG A 303 -11.68 4.78 3.32
CA ARG A 303 -12.49 5.51 4.31
C ARG A 303 -13.97 5.58 3.89
N THR A 304 -14.24 5.94 2.64
CA THR A 304 -15.60 6.01 2.07
C THR A 304 -16.22 4.62 1.97
N LEU A 305 -15.48 3.61 1.53
CA LEU A 305 -15.92 2.22 1.38
C LEU A 305 -16.22 1.57 2.74
N TYR A 306 -15.36 1.74 3.74
CA TYR A 306 -15.62 1.27 5.11
C TYR A 306 -16.85 1.98 5.70
N THR A 307 -16.91 3.31 5.57
CA THR A 307 -18.06 4.09 6.08
C THR A 307 -19.35 3.64 5.39
N LEU A 308 -19.33 3.47 4.06
CA LEU A 308 -20.44 2.95 3.28
C LEU A 308 -20.85 1.56 3.78
N LEU A 309 -19.96 0.56 3.74
CA LEU A 309 -20.24 -0.81 4.17
C LEU A 309 -20.86 -0.83 5.59
N HIS A 310 -20.29 -0.09 6.53
CA HIS A 310 -20.82 -0.03 7.90
C HIS A 310 -22.20 0.66 8.01
N HIS A 311 -22.50 1.65 7.17
CA HIS A 311 -23.85 2.24 7.10
C HIS A 311 -24.83 1.37 6.28
N LEU A 312 -24.32 0.54 5.36
CA LEU A 312 -25.13 -0.36 4.56
C LEU A 312 -25.49 -1.66 5.28
N ILE A 313 -24.72 -2.09 6.29
CA ILE A 313 -25.03 -3.31 7.08
C ILE A 313 -26.48 -3.28 7.63
N PRO A 314 -26.94 -2.27 8.40
CA PRO A 314 -28.31 -2.27 8.93
C PRO A 314 -29.45 -2.29 7.88
N PRO A 315 -29.41 -1.55 6.76
CA PRO A 315 -30.44 -1.67 5.72
C PRO A 315 -30.29 -2.95 4.87
N LEU A 316 -29.09 -3.53 4.74
CA LEU A 316 -28.91 -4.87 4.14
C LEU A 316 -29.52 -5.94 5.04
N GLU A 317 -29.25 -5.90 6.35
CA GLU A 317 -29.87 -6.76 7.37
C GLU A 317 -31.39 -6.61 7.33
N THR A 318 -31.91 -5.38 7.39
CA THR A 318 -33.36 -5.11 7.36
C THR A 318 -34.03 -5.58 6.05
N LYS A 319 -33.33 -5.52 4.91
CA LYS A 319 -33.91 -5.89 3.61
C LYS A 319 -33.78 -7.40 3.30
N PHE A 320 -32.67 -8.02 3.67
CA PHE A 320 -32.32 -9.38 3.25
C PHE A 320 -32.19 -10.40 4.40
N ILE A 321 -32.16 -9.97 5.67
CA ILE A 321 -31.82 -10.81 6.84
C ILE A 321 -32.79 -10.56 8.03
N ASN A 322 -34.04 -10.17 7.76
CA ASN A 322 -35.07 -10.03 8.80
C ASN A 322 -35.57 -11.40 9.30
N ASP A 323 -35.11 -11.78 10.50
CA ASP A 323 -35.57 -12.80 11.46
C ASP A 323 -35.85 -14.26 11.04
N ASP A 324 -36.17 -14.58 9.77
CA ASP A 324 -36.62 -15.94 9.42
C ASP A 324 -36.38 -16.34 7.93
N LYS A 325 -35.43 -15.66 7.24
CA LYS A 325 -35.19 -15.84 5.80
C LYS A 325 -33.72 -15.85 5.41
N GLU A 326 -33.13 -17.04 5.45
CA GLU A 326 -32.03 -17.41 4.55
C GLU A 326 -32.43 -17.18 3.07
N TYR A 327 -31.46 -17.10 2.15
CA TYR A 327 -31.78 -17.07 0.71
C TYR A 327 -32.52 -18.36 0.31
N PRO A 328 -33.83 -18.30 -0.04
CA PRO A 328 -34.69 -19.49 -0.13
C PRO A 328 -34.36 -20.41 -1.33
N PHE A 329 -33.51 -19.91 -2.24
CA PHE A 329 -32.93 -20.63 -3.36
C PHE A 329 -31.74 -19.82 -3.89
N ILE A 330 -30.78 -20.50 -4.52
CA ILE A 330 -29.55 -19.94 -5.09
C ILE A 330 -29.77 -18.65 -5.89
N THR A 331 -30.75 -18.62 -6.80
CA THR A 331 -30.97 -17.45 -7.66
C THR A 331 -31.55 -16.23 -6.92
N ALA A 332 -31.90 -16.35 -5.64
CA ALA A 332 -32.22 -15.20 -4.79
C ALA A 332 -30.96 -14.38 -4.43
N ILE A 333 -29.75 -14.96 -4.50
CA ILE A 333 -28.48 -14.20 -4.34
C ILE A 333 -28.36 -13.13 -5.43
N ASN A 334 -28.85 -13.41 -6.64
CA ASN A 334 -28.86 -12.45 -7.76
C ASN A 334 -29.69 -11.18 -7.48
N ARG A 335 -30.51 -11.16 -6.42
CA ARG A 335 -31.23 -9.96 -5.98
C ARG A 335 -30.27 -8.85 -5.52
N LEU A 336 -29.08 -9.18 -5.02
CA LEU A 336 -28.06 -8.19 -4.66
C LEU A 336 -27.64 -7.32 -5.87
N PHE A 337 -27.53 -7.93 -7.05
CA PHE A 337 -27.09 -7.28 -8.29
C PHE A 337 -28.24 -6.67 -9.11
N ASN A 338 -29.49 -7.00 -8.77
CA ASN A 338 -30.68 -6.62 -9.54
C ASN A 338 -31.65 -5.69 -8.79
N GLU A 339 -31.79 -5.81 -7.48
CA GLU A 339 -32.70 -4.98 -6.70
C GLU A 339 -32.01 -3.73 -6.14
N GLU A 340 -32.71 -2.60 -6.23
CA GLU A 340 -32.34 -1.37 -5.56
C GLU A 340 -32.43 -1.49 -4.03
N ILE A 341 -31.44 -0.93 -3.34
CA ILE A 341 -31.36 -0.87 -1.88
C ILE A 341 -31.32 0.61 -1.51
N LYS A 342 -32.08 1.03 -0.50
CA LYS A 342 -32.09 2.43 -0.05
C LYS A 342 -30.78 2.74 0.67
N CYS A 343 -30.06 3.77 0.21
CA CYS A 343 -28.95 4.32 0.95
C CYS A 343 -29.51 5.09 2.17
N PRO A 344 -29.00 4.88 3.39
CA PRO A 344 -29.31 5.77 4.50
C PRO A 344 -28.77 7.18 4.21
N ASP A 345 -29.38 8.21 4.77
CA ASP A 345 -29.12 9.61 4.40
C ASP A 345 -27.74 10.11 4.88
N MET A 346 -26.70 9.74 4.14
CA MET A 346 -25.32 10.11 4.42
C MET A 346 -25.10 11.58 4.06
N GLN A 347 -25.00 12.42 5.10
CA GLN A 347 -24.79 13.87 4.99
C GLN A 347 -23.69 14.22 3.98
N GLN A 348 -24.10 14.87 2.89
CA GLN A 348 -23.29 14.96 1.69
C GLN A 348 -22.01 15.78 1.91
N ARG A 349 -20.86 15.17 1.65
CA ARG A 349 -19.58 15.85 1.42
C ARG A 349 -18.99 15.32 0.11
N GLY A 350 -18.49 16.22 -0.73
CA GLY A 350 -17.99 15.88 -2.08
C GLY A 350 -16.87 14.83 -2.03
N GLY A 351 -16.93 13.84 -2.92
CA GLY A 351 -16.04 12.68 -2.96
C GLY A 351 -16.69 11.35 -2.53
N VAL A 352 -17.93 11.36 -2.03
CA VAL A 352 -18.69 10.10 -1.79
C VAL A 352 -19.10 9.43 -3.11
N GLN A 353 -19.56 10.20 -4.10
CA GLN A 353 -20.08 9.66 -5.36
C GLN A 353 -19.03 8.85 -6.15
N ASP A 354 -17.81 9.37 -6.36
CA ASP A 354 -16.83 8.72 -7.25
C ASP A 354 -16.35 7.34 -6.75
N VAL A 355 -16.30 7.14 -5.43
CA VAL A 355 -15.97 5.84 -4.82
C VAL A 355 -17.18 4.90 -4.83
N VAL A 356 -18.38 5.42 -4.58
CA VAL A 356 -19.64 4.67 -4.72
C VAL A 356 -19.78 4.17 -6.16
N HIS A 357 -19.55 5.03 -7.17
CA HIS A 357 -19.67 4.71 -8.60
C HIS A 357 -18.75 3.58 -9.11
N ARG A 358 -17.75 3.14 -8.34
CA ARG A 358 -16.91 1.97 -8.67
C ARG A 358 -17.47 0.62 -8.20
N PHE A 359 -18.53 0.63 -7.40
CA PHE A 359 -19.18 -0.59 -6.86
C PHE A 359 -20.71 -0.56 -7.02
N ILE A 360 -21.25 0.60 -7.33
CA ILE A 360 -22.68 0.92 -7.37
C ILE A 360 -22.98 1.75 -8.61
N ARG A 361 -24.02 1.36 -9.34
CA ARG A 361 -24.60 2.18 -10.40
C ARG A 361 -25.76 3.00 -9.82
N ASP A 362 -25.68 4.33 -9.92
CA ASP A 362 -26.82 5.21 -9.62
C ASP A 362 -27.98 4.85 -10.56
N ALA A 363 -29.15 4.57 -9.99
CA ALA A 363 -30.26 3.92 -10.71
C ALA A 363 -31.45 4.86 -11.02
N SER A 364 -31.50 6.08 -10.47
CA SER A 364 -32.67 6.95 -10.60
C SER A 364 -32.35 8.45 -10.61
N ASP A 365 -33.07 9.23 -11.42
CA ASP A 365 -33.21 10.70 -11.32
C ASP A 365 -34.13 11.13 -10.15
N SER A 366 -34.25 10.31 -9.10
CA SER A 366 -35.23 10.50 -8.02
C SER A 366 -34.62 11.13 -6.75
N ALA A 367 -35.48 11.66 -5.87
CA ALA A 367 -35.07 12.28 -4.62
C ALA A 367 -34.58 11.28 -3.54
N GLU A 368 -34.86 9.99 -3.70
CA GLU A 368 -34.31 8.94 -2.82
C GLU A 368 -33.07 8.31 -3.45
N LYS A 369 -31.92 8.37 -2.76
CA LYS A 369 -30.69 7.72 -3.25
C LYS A 369 -30.77 6.20 -3.06
N VAL A 370 -31.08 5.50 -4.14
CA VAL A 370 -31.02 4.04 -4.22
C VAL A 370 -29.74 3.56 -4.89
N PHE A 371 -29.20 2.45 -4.41
CA PHE A 371 -27.98 1.83 -4.95
C PHE A 371 -28.22 0.37 -5.35
N ARG A 372 -27.39 -0.11 -6.28
CA ARG A 372 -27.39 -1.51 -6.74
C ARG A 372 -25.96 -1.94 -7.03
N PHE A 373 -25.55 -3.11 -6.54
CA PHE A 373 -24.21 -3.64 -6.77
C PHE A 373 -23.96 -3.91 -8.27
N GLU A 374 -22.71 -3.75 -8.71
CA GLU A 374 -22.29 -4.22 -10.03
C GLU A 374 -22.36 -5.75 -10.14
N LEU A 375 -22.67 -6.25 -11.34
CA LEU A 375 -22.72 -7.69 -11.60
C LEU A 375 -21.28 -8.23 -11.75
N PRO A 376 -20.82 -9.21 -10.94
CA PRO A 376 -19.46 -9.71 -11.05
C PRO A 376 -19.22 -10.40 -12.39
N GLN A 377 -18.03 -10.21 -12.97
CA GLN A 377 -17.69 -10.60 -14.35
C GLN A 377 -18.05 -12.06 -14.72
N ILE A 378 -17.91 -12.99 -13.76
CA ILE A 378 -18.27 -14.41 -13.92
C ILE A 378 -19.73 -14.65 -14.35
N PHE A 379 -20.65 -13.76 -13.94
CA PHE A 379 -22.07 -13.86 -14.28
C PHE A 379 -22.44 -13.21 -15.62
N GLU A 380 -21.56 -12.41 -16.24
CA GLU A 380 -21.88 -11.64 -17.47
C GLU A 380 -22.18 -12.53 -18.68
N ARG A 381 -21.46 -13.65 -18.82
CA ARG A 381 -21.58 -14.58 -19.96
C ARG A 381 -22.53 -15.75 -19.68
N ASP A 382 -22.47 -16.27 -18.46
CA ASP A 382 -23.28 -17.39 -18.00
C ASP A 382 -23.42 -17.30 -16.47
N ALA A 383 -24.62 -16.97 -16.00
CA ALA A 383 -24.93 -16.80 -14.58
C ALA A 383 -24.85 -18.11 -13.75
N PHE A 384 -24.70 -19.25 -14.40
CA PHE A 384 -24.51 -20.57 -13.79
C PHE A 384 -23.13 -21.19 -14.10
N SER A 385 -22.20 -20.43 -14.69
CA SER A 385 -20.82 -20.86 -14.95
C SER A 385 -20.14 -21.44 -13.71
N TRP A 386 -20.27 -20.75 -12.57
CA TRP A 386 -19.70 -21.11 -11.27
C TRP A 386 -20.25 -22.41 -10.63
N PHE A 387 -21.33 -23.00 -11.17
CA PHE A 387 -21.81 -24.32 -10.75
C PHE A 387 -21.06 -25.49 -11.38
N LYS A 388 -20.21 -25.22 -12.38
CA LYS A 388 -19.57 -26.24 -13.19
C LYS A 388 -18.26 -26.69 -12.57
N ASP A 389 -18.05 -28.00 -12.53
CA ASP A 389 -16.81 -28.64 -12.06
C ASP A 389 -15.57 -28.07 -12.79
N GLU A 390 -15.73 -27.73 -14.08
CA GLU A 390 -14.69 -27.12 -14.90
C GLU A 390 -14.33 -25.68 -14.45
N GLU A 391 -15.31 -24.86 -14.05
CA GLU A 391 -15.06 -23.48 -13.60
C GLU A 391 -14.48 -23.49 -12.17
N PHE A 392 -14.97 -24.38 -11.30
CA PHE A 392 -14.40 -24.62 -9.98
C PHE A 392 -12.92 -25.02 -10.06
N ALA A 393 -12.57 -25.93 -10.97
CA ALA A 393 -11.17 -26.30 -11.21
C ALA A 393 -10.37 -25.17 -11.89
N ARG A 394 -10.90 -24.49 -12.91
CA ARG A 394 -10.22 -23.39 -13.61
C ARG A 394 -9.83 -22.24 -12.66
N GLN A 395 -10.65 -21.93 -11.65
CA GLN A 395 -10.31 -20.91 -10.65
C GLN A 395 -9.10 -21.25 -9.77
N THR A 396 -8.66 -22.51 -9.72
CA THR A 396 -7.41 -22.91 -9.04
C THR A 396 -6.15 -22.57 -9.84
N LEU A 397 -6.29 -22.25 -11.14
CA LEU A 397 -5.21 -21.87 -12.06
C LEU A 397 -5.30 -20.40 -12.49
N ALA A 398 -6.51 -19.84 -12.57
CA ALA A 398 -6.81 -18.50 -13.09
C ALA A 398 -8.03 -17.86 -12.39
N GLY A 399 -8.09 -17.97 -11.06
CA GLY A 399 -9.06 -17.31 -10.19
C GLY A 399 -8.39 -16.49 -9.08
N MET A 400 -9.10 -16.22 -7.98
CA MET A 400 -8.60 -15.35 -6.88
C MET A 400 -7.48 -15.96 -6.04
N ASN A 401 -7.22 -17.27 -6.15
CA ASN A 401 -6.13 -17.95 -5.45
C ASN A 401 -5.50 -19.03 -6.36
N PRO A 402 -4.69 -18.61 -7.36
CA PRO A 402 -4.04 -19.53 -8.29
C PRO A 402 -2.79 -20.21 -7.70
N LEU A 403 -2.43 -19.90 -6.45
CA LEU A 403 -1.17 -20.29 -5.81
C LEU A 403 -1.28 -21.52 -4.90
N SER A 404 -2.48 -21.97 -4.54
CA SER A 404 -2.64 -23.03 -3.53
C SER A 404 -2.62 -24.46 -4.09
N ILE A 405 -2.71 -24.63 -5.41
CA ILE A 405 -2.66 -25.95 -6.07
C ILE A 405 -1.23 -26.49 -6.13
N LYS A 406 -1.07 -27.78 -5.82
CA LYS A 406 0.20 -28.53 -5.81
C LYS A 406 0.02 -29.83 -6.63
N ARG A 407 1.06 -30.30 -7.32
CA ARG A 407 1.07 -31.64 -7.95
C ARG A 407 1.20 -32.71 -6.87
N VAL A 408 0.40 -33.77 -6.95
CA VAL A 408 0.49 -34.91 -6.01
C VAL A 408 1.70 -35.76 -6.36
N THR A 409 2.57 -36.00 -5.38
CA THR A 409 3.66 -36.98 -5.47
C THR A 409 3.26 -38.31 -4.83
N ILE A 410 4.00 -39.40 -5.10
CA ILE A 410 3.76 -40.69 -4.44
C ILE A 410 3.91 -40.57 -2.90
N SER A 411 4.88 -39.79 -2.42
CA SER A 411 5.05 -39.57 -0.97
C SER A 411 3.93 -38.74 -0.35
N MET A 412 3.39 -37.75 -1.07
CA MET A 412 2.23 -36.98 -0.63
C MET A 412 0.96 -37.85 -0.64
N LEU A 413 0.74 -38.64 -1.69
CA LEU A 413 -0.38 -39.58 -1.76
C LEU A 413 -0.32 -40.60 -0.62
N ASN A 414 0.82 -41.25 -0.41
CA ASN A 414 1.00 -42.18 0.71
C ASN A 414 0.74 -41.47 2.04
N SER A 415 1.28 -40.27 2.26
CA SER A 415 1.02 -39.49 3.48
C SER A 415 -0.48 -39.28 3.71
N ILE A 416 -1.23 -38.83 2.69
CA ILE A 416 -2.69 -38.62 2.75
C ILE A 416 -3.41 -39.92 3.12
N LEU A 417 -3.11 -41.01 2.42
CA LEU A 417 -3.71 -42.33 2.65
C LEU A 417 -3.34 -42.93 4.02
N GLU A 418 -2.15 -42.62 4.54
CA GLU A 418 -1.62 -43.13 5.81
C GLU A 418 -1.89 -42.21 7.02
N GLN A 419 -2.59 -41.07 6.87
CA GLN A 419 -2.69 -40.00 7.89
C GLN A 419 -3.28 -40.42 9.25
N LYS A 420 -2.45 -41.04 10.08
CA LYS A 420 -2.72 -41.34 11.50
C LYS A 420 -2.39 -40.17 12.42
N ILE A 421 -2.75 -38.96 11.99
CA ILE A 421 -2.55 -37.74 12.79
C ILE A 421 -3.35 -37.87 14.09
N CYS A 422 -2.67 -37.61 15.22
CA CYS A 422 -3.16 -37.85 16.58
C CYS A 422 -3.70 -39.27 16.87
N GLY A 423 -3.33 -40.28 16.07
CA GLY A 423 -3.64 -41.70 16.32
C GLY A 423 -5.13 -42.05 16.38
N LYS A 424 -6.00 -41.22 15.80
CA LYS A 424 -7.47 -41.37 15.85
C LYS A 424 -8.21 -41.13 14.53
N PHE A 425 -7.50 -40.70 13.49
CA PHE A 425 -8.05 -40.53 12.15
C PHE A 425 -7.32 -41.44 11.17
N GLU A 426 -8.04 -41.81 10.12
CA GLU A 426 -7.55 -42.39 8.86
C GLU A 426 -8.30 -41.62 7.76
N SER A 427 -7.67 -41.31 6.63
CA SER A 427 -8.35 -40.56 5.56
C SER A 427 -9.50 -41.37 4.98
N VAL A 428 -10.60 -40.68 4.63
CA VAL A 428 -11.75 -41.33 3.96
C VAL A 428 -11.42 -41.59 2.48
N LEU A 429 -10.42 -40.87 1.95
CA LEU A 429 -9.81 -41.17 0.66
C LEU A 429 -8.93 -42.42 0.81
N THR A 430 -9.26 -43.48 0.07
CA THR A 430 -8.49 -44.73 0.04
C THR A 430 -7.93 -44.99 -1.37
N GLU A 431 -6.82 -45.71 -1.47
CA GLU A 431 -6.24 -46.10 -2.78
C GLU A 431 -7.32 -46.79 -3.63
N GLN A 432 -8.12 -47.69 -3.05
CA GLN A 432 -9.21 -48.37 -3.73
C GLN A 432 -10.34 -47.44 -4.22
N LEU A 433 -10.73 -46.42 -3.44
CA LEU A 433 -11.77 -45.46 -3.86
C LEU A 433 -11.32 -44.64 -5.07
N LEU A 434 -10.13 -44.05 -4.98
CA LEU A 434 -9.58 -43.19 -6.02
C LEU A 434 -9.23 -43.97 -7.30
N ASP A 435 -8.63 -45.15 -7.16
CA ASP A 435 -8.29 -46.05 -8.27
C ASP A 435 -9.54 -46.59 -8.98
N ASN A 436 -10.64 -46.83 -8.26
CA ASN A 436 -11.93 -47.17 -8.87
C ASN A 436 -12.51 -46.01 -9.69
N GLU A 437 -12.51 -44.78 -9.17
CA GLU A 437 -13.00 -43.62 -9.92
C GLU A 437 -12.15 -43.32 -11.16
N LEU A 438 -10.82 -43.40 -11.04
CA LEU A 438 -9.89 -43.18 -12.15
C LEU A 438 -10.03 -44.26 -13.24
N LYS A 439 -10.18 -45.54 -12.88
CA LYS A 439 -10.48 -46.62 -13.84
C LYS A 439 -11.82 -46.42 -14.53
N ARG A 440 -12.83 -45.95 -13.79
CA ARG A 440 -14.21 -45.75 -14.27
C ARG A 440 -14.34 -44.59 -15.25
N ARG A 441 -13.68 -43.45 -14.97
CA ARG A 441 -13.82 -42.21 -15.75
C ARG A 441 -12.70 -41.97 -16.76
N TYR A 442 -11.46 -42.36 -16.44
CA TYR A 442 -10.24 -42.00 -17.18
C TYR A 442 -9.39 -43.23 -17.59
N HIS A 443 -9.91 -44.45 -17.36
CA HIS A 443 -9.31 -45.73 -17.75
C HIS A 443 -7.85 -45.94 -17.30
N MET A 444 -7.44 -45.28 -16.21
CA MET A 444 -6.08 -45.35 -15.63
C MET A 444 -6.10 -45.75 -14.16
N THR A 445 -4.96 -46.19 -13.64
CA THR A 445 -4.79 -46.45 -12.20
C THR A 445 -4.34 -45.20 -11.45
N LEU A 446 -4.55 -45.17 -10.13
CA LEU A 446 -4.10 -44.07 -9.28
C LEU A 446 -2.58 -43.83 -9.36
N ARG A 447 -1.79 -44.90 -9.37
CA ARG A 447 -0.33 -44.82 -9.49
C ARG A 447 0.09 -44.26 -10.86
N LYS A 448 -0.54 -44.75 -11.94
CA LYS A 448 -0.32 -44.23 -13.29
C LYS A 448 -0.66 -42.73 -13.39
N ALA A 449 -1.74 -42.27 -12.76
CA ALA A 449 -2.11 -40.85 -12.75
C ALA A 449 -1.05 -39.95 -12.06
N VAL A 450 -0.40 -40.45 -11.01
CA VAL A 450 0.72 -39.76 -10.34
C VAL A 450 2.00 -39.83 -11.17
N GLU A 451 2.30 -40.98 -11.76
CA GLU A 451 3.48 -41.20 -12.63
C GLU A 451 3.43 -40.36 -13.93
N GLU A 452 2.24 -40.19 -14.53
CA GLU A 452 1.99 -39.29 -15.67
C GLU A 452 1.87 -37.81 -15.27
N ASN A 453 2.03 -37.46 -13.98
CA ASN A 453 1.91 -36.09 -13.44
C ASN A 453 0.52 -35.46 -13.56
N LYS A 454 -0.52 -36.26 -13.75
CA LYS A 454 -1.91 -35.82 -13.98
C LYS A 454 -2.69 -35.52 -12.70
N LEU A 455 -2.23 -35.94 -11.53
CA LEU A 455 -2.95 -35.76 -10.26
C LEU A 455 -2.47 -34.52 -9.48
N PHE A 456 -3.42 -33.67 -9.07
CA PHE A 456 -3.17 -32.41 -8.35
C PHE A 456 -4.04 -32.31 -7.10
N ILE A 457 -3.67 -31.41 -6.18
CA ILE A 457 -4.36 -31.21 -4.91
C ILE A 457 -4.36 -29.75 -4.47
N ILE A 458 -5.44 -29.32 -3.83
CA ILE A 458 -5.43 -28.25 -2.83
C ILE A 458 -5.64 -28.92 -1.48
N ASP A 459 -4.63 -28.87 -0.61
CA ASP A 459 -4.68 -29.43 0.74
C ASP A 459 -4.78 -28.28 1.77
N TYR A 460 -5.99 -28.09 2.30
CA TYR A 460 -6.26 -27.27 3.46
C TYR A 460 -6.61 -28.15 4.69
N HIS A 461 -6.23 -29.43 4.72
CA HIS A 461 -6.62 -30.33 5.80
C HIS A 461 -5.80 -30.10 7.06
N ASP A 462 -4.52 -30.48 7.08
CA ASP A 462 -3.62 -30.34 8.24
C ASP A 462 -3.57 -28.90 8.74
N ALA A 463 -3.79 -28.00 7.77
CA ALA A 463 -4.11 -26.61 7.91
C ALA A 463 -5.44 -26.30 8.66
N PHE A 464 -6.61 -26.44 8.02
CA PHE A 464 -7.88 -25.94 8.60
C PHE A 464 -8.44 -26.85 9.70
N MET A 465 -8.23 -28.19 9.61
CA MET A 465 -8.62 -29.23 10.57
C MET A 465 -8.68 -28.68 11.98
N PRO A 466 -7.58 -28.11 12.49
CA PRO A 466 -7.44 -28.08 13.91
C PRO A 466 -8.11 -26.81 14.51
N TYR A 467 -8.62 -25.89 13.67
CA TYR A 467 -9.58 -24.84 14.09
C TYR A 467 -11.03 -25.26 14.09
N VAL A 468 -11.39 -26.34 13.40
CA VAL A 468 -12.79 -26.66 13.07
C VAL A 468 -13.69 -26.60 14.30
N ASN A 469 -13.25 -27.12 15.45
CA ASN A 469 -13.99 -27.08 16.70
C ASN A 469 -14.09 -25.66 17.27
N ARG A 470 -12.97 -24.95 17.46
CA ARG A 470 -12.95 -23.56 17.96
C ARG A 470 -13.86 -22.64 17.13
N VAL A 471 -13.93 -22.84 15.80
CA VAL A 471 -14.80 -22.06 14.91
C VAL A 471 -16.26 -22.52 14.97
N SER A 472 -16.52 -23.82 15.13
CA SER A 472 -17.90 -24.35 15.27
C SER A 472 -18.49 -24.12 16.67
N GLU A 473 -17.68 -23.69 17.64
CA GLU A 473 -18.10 -23.14 18.94
C GLU A 473 -18.58 -21.68 18.83
N LEU A 474 -18.38 -21.02 17.69
CA LEU A 474 -18.87 -19.67 17.43
C LEU A 474 -20.28 -19.73 16.80
N GLU A 475 -21.16 -18.85 17.25
CA GLU A 475 -22.54 -18.77 16.76
C GLU A 475 -22.61 -18.52 15.24
N GLY A 476 -23.52 -19.24 14.58
CA GLY A 476 -23.74 -19.17 13.13
C GLY A 476 -22.59 -19.71 12.25
N ARG A 477 -21.50 -20.26 12.82
CA ARG A 477 -20.26 -20.55 12.08
C ARG A 477 -19.95 -22.04 12.02
N ASN A 478 -19.35 -22.42 10.89
CA ASN A 478 -18.88 -23.78 10.62
C ASN A 478 -17.55 -23.67 9.84
N LEU A 479 -16.69 -24.67 10.02
CA LEU A 479 -15.49 -24.87 9.23
C LEU A 479 -15.33 -26.36 8.92
N TYR A 480 -14.56 -26.69 7.89
CA TYR A 480 -14.11 -28.04 7.58
C TYR A 480 -12.63 -27.99 7.22
N ALA A 481 -11.93 -29.09 7.47
CA ALA A 481 -10.65 -29.36 6.82
C ALA A 481 -10.92 -29.94 5.45
N SER A 482 -10.58 -29.22 4.38
CA SER A 482 -10.79 -29.71 3.03
C SER A 482 -9.51 -30.20 2.36
N ARG A 483 -9.60 -31.34 1.70
CA ARG A 483 -8.74 -31.68 0.56
C ARG A 483 -9.58 -31.69 -0.68
N THR A 484 -9.08 -31.12 -1.76
CA THR A 484 -9.65 -31.30 -3.10
C THR A 484 -8.60 -31.90 -4.01
N LEU A 485 -8.81 -33.14 -4.44
CA LEU A 485 -8.04 -33.77 -5.50
C LEU A 485 -8.61 -33.38 -6.86
N PHE A 486 -7.73 -33.09 -7.80
CA PHE A 486 -8.04 -32.81 -9.20
C PHE A 486 -7.25 -33.74 -10.11
N ILE A 487 -7.79 -33.99 -11.30
CA ILE A 487 -7.16 -34.73 -12.38
C ILE A 487 -7.04 -33.80 -13.60
N TYR A 488 -5.87 -33.78 -14.22
CA TYR A 488 -5.63 -33.16 -15.52
C TYR A 488 -5.70 -34.26 -16.57
N ASP A 489 -6.64 -34.16 -17.50
CA ASP A 489 -6.94 -35.23 -18.45
C ASP A 489 -6.47 -34.95 -19.88
N ASP A 490 -6.75 -35.90 -20.78
CA ASP A 490 -6.28 -35.86 -22.16
C ASP A 490 -7.06 -34.84 -23.04
N ASP A 491 -8.06 -34.14 -22.48
CA ASP A 491 -8.68 -32.94 -23.08
C ASP A 491 -7.91 -31.63 -22.73
N GLU A 492 -6.72 -31.74 -22.10
CA GLU A 492 -5.94 -30.63 -21.54
C GLU A 492 -6.69 -29.82 -20.45
N ALA A 493 -7.66 -30.45 -19.79
CA ALA A 493 -8.53 -29.82 -18.80
C ALA A 493 -8.28 -30.33 -17.37
N LEU A 494 -8.23 -29.40 -16.40
CA LEU A 494 -8.26 -29.74 -14.98
C LEU A 494 -9.71 -29.94 -14.52
N LYS A 495 -10.02 -31.08 -13.90
CA LYS A 495 -11.35 -31.46 -13.41
C LYS A 495 -11.27 -31.98 -11.97
N PRO A 496 -12.26 -31.73 -11.09
CA PRO A 496 -12.26 -32.25 -9.73
C PRO A 496 -12.46 -33.78 -9.73
N LEU A 497 -11.71 -34.48 -8.85
CA LEU A 497 -11.76 -35.94 -8.70
C LEU A 497 -12.46 -36.34 -7.38
N ALA A 498 -12.09 -35.71 -6.27
CA ALA A 498 -12.65 -36.00 -4.95
C ALA A 498 -12.49 -34.80 -4.00
N ILE A 499 -13.43 -34.66 -3.06
CA ILE A 499 -13.33 -33.70 -1.94
C ILE A 499 -13.44 -34.48 -0.62
N GLU A 500 -12.45 -34.35 0.26
CA GLU A 500 -12.51 -34.77 1.66
C GLU A 500 -12.92 -33.56 2.52
N LEU A 501 -13.83 -33.76 3.48
CA LEU A 501 -14.32 -32.73 4.40
C LEU A 501 -14.26 -33.22 5.85
N THR A 502 -13.10 -33.07 6.49
CA THR A 502 -12.85 -33.62 7.83
C THR A 502 -13.30 -32.68 8.95
N ARG A 503 -13.85 -33.26 10.02
CA ARG A 503 -14.12 -32.61 11.31
C ARG A 503 -13.47 -33.40 12.44
N PRO A 504 -12.55 -32.81 13.24
CA PRO A 504 -11.85 -33.51 14.31
C PRO A 504 -12.46 -33.27 15.71
N PRO A 505 -11.80 -33.80 16.73
CA PRO A 505 -11.59 -33.15 18.01
C PRO A 505 -10.22 -32.39 18.09
N THR A 506 -10.12 -31.14 17.57
CA THR A 506 -9.03 -30.09 17.77
C THR A 506 -7.63 -30.31 17.10
N LYS A 507 -6.54 -29.48 17.09
CA LYS A 507 -6.06 -28.12 17.60
C LYS A 507 -4.70 -27.74 16.84
N GLU A 508 -4.27 -26.63 16.16
CA GLU A 508 -4.79 -25.36 15.49
C GLU A 508 -3.96 -24.89 14.21
N ASN A 509 -4.60 -24.19 13.21
CA ASN A 509 -4.15 -23.12 12.20
C ASN A 509 -3.91 -23.47 10.69
N PRO A 510 -4.41 -22.73 9.60
CA PRO A 510 -4.24 -21.28 9.26
C PRO A 510 -5.16 -20.55 8.15
N VAL A 511 -4.90 -19.27 7.73
CA VAL A 511 -5.45 -18.51 6.53
C VAL A 511 -4.43 -17.44 5.95
N PRO A 512 -4.66 -16.55 4.93
CA PRO A 512 -3.57 -16.04 4.07
C PRO A 512 -2.74 -14.86 4.62
N LEU A 513 -1.54 -14.69 4.05
CA LEU A 513 -0.46 -13.87 4.64
C LEU A 513 0.46 -13.13 3.65
N ARG A 514 0.84 -13.78 2.54
CA ARG A 514 2.16 -13.63 1.87
C ARG A 514 2.53 -12.23 1.32
N ALA A 515 1.57 -11.35 1.06
CA ALA A 515 1.83 -10.01 0.53
C ALA A 515 1.96 -8.96 1.66
N HIS A 516 0.86 -8.26 1.98
CA HIS A 516 0.80 -7.13 2.92
C HIS A 516 1.69 -7.25 4.16
N CYS A 517 1.56 -8.34 4.92
CA CYS A 517 2.26 -8.51 6.20
C CYS A 517 3.75 -8.82 6.00
N CYS A 518 4.13 -9.56 4.95
CA CYS A 518 5.52 -9.92 4.70
C CYS A 518 6.32 -8.77 4.05
N THR A 519 5.66 -7.86 3.33
CA THR A 519 6.33 -6.71 2.68
C THR A 519 6.69 -5.59 3.66
N GLU A 520 5.84 -5.27 4.64
CA GLU A 520 6.04 -4.14 5.59
C GLU A 520 7.43 -4.15 6.30
N PRO A 521 7.98 -5.30 6.76
CA PRO A 521 9.35 -5.39 7.27
C PRO A 521 10.43 -4.87 6.32
N TYR A 522 10.32 -5.10 5.01
CA TYR A 522 11.33 -4.67 4.03
C TYR A 522 11.33 -3.16 3.84
N ILE A 523 10.16 -2.52 3.92
CA ILE A 523 10.00 -1.06 3.83
C ILE A 523 10.70 -0.39 5.02
N ILE A 524 10.45 -0.91 6.22
CA ILE A 524 11.08 -0.46 7.47
C ILE A 524 12.60 -0.70 7.40
N ALA A 525 13.05 -1.88 6.94
CA ALA A 525 14.47 -2.19 6.80
C ALA A 525 15.19 -1.27 5.80
N ALA A 526 14.59 -1.03 4.63
CA ALA A 526 15.17 -0.20 3.60
C ALA A 526 15.35 1.24 4.07
N ASN A 527 14.29 1.87 4.61
CA ASN A 527 14.37 3.24 5.11
C ASN A 527 15.35 3.41 6.30
N ARG A 528 15.47 2.41 7.19
CA ARG A 528 16.41 2.45 8.32
C ARG A 528 17.88 2.27 7.95
N HIS A 529 18.19 1.61 6.83
CA HIS A 529 19.55 1.14 6.55
C HIS A 529 20.10 1.54 5.17
N LEU A 530 19.25 1.92 4.22
CA LEU A 530 19.64 2.36 2.89
C LEU A 530 19.25 3.84 2.70
N SER A 531 20.24 4.74 2.69
CA SER A 531 20.02 6.17 2.38
C SER A 531 19.37 6.32 1.00
N ALA A 532 18.63 7.43 0.78
CA ALA A 532 18.06 7.79 -0.52
C ALA A 532 19.09 7.89 -1.68
N MET A 533 20.40 7.98 -1.38
CA MET A 533 21.48 7.85 -2.38
C MET A 533 21.83 6.39 -2.74
N HIS A 534 21.37 5.39 -2.01
CA HIS A 534 21.74 4.00 -2.23
C HIS A 534 21.02 3.44 -3.48
N PRO A 535 21.71 2.78 -4.42
CA PRO A 535 21.07 2.29 -5.65
C PRO A 535 19.94 1.30 -5.37
N ILE A 536 20.10 0.40 -4.38
CA ILE A 536 19.06 -0.56 -3.99
C ILE A 536 17.86 0.12 -3.30
N TYR A 537 18.05 1.27 -2.61
CA TYR A 537 16.90 2.02 -2.08
C TYR A 537 16.02 2.50 -3.23
N ARG A 538 16.62 3.12 -4.25
CA ARG A 538 15.89 3.67 -5.41
C ARG A 538 15.25 2.59 -6.28
N LEU A 539 15.85 1.40 -6.35
CA LEU A 539 15.27 0.24 -7.02
C LEU A 539 14.00 -0.25 -6.28
N LEU A 540 14.03 -0.31 -4.95
CA LEU A 540 12.94 -0.92 -4.17
C LEU A 540 11.82 0.06 -3.81
N HIS A 541 12.14 1.33 -3.52
CA HIS A 541 11.19 2.33 -3.00
C HIS A 541 9.89 2.50 -3.83
N PRO A 542 9.92 2.48 -5.20
CA PRO A 542 8.68 2.52 -5.99
C PRO A 542 7.70 1.38 -5.70
N HIS A 543 8.20 0.20 -5.32
CA HIS A 543 7.41 -1.00 -5.01
C HIS A 543 6.86 -1.01 -3.57
N PHE A 544 7.37 -0.14 -2.69
CA PHE A 544 6.89 -0.03 -1.31
C PHE A 544 5.68 0.91 -1.17
N ARG A 545 5.62 1.91 -2.06
CA ARG A 545 4.64 3.01 -2.09
C ARG A 545 3.24 2.56 -1.68
N TYR A 546 2.64 3.27 -0.72
CA TYR A 546 1.30 3.06 -0.16
C TYR A 546 1.10 1.83 0.75
N THR A 547 2.07 0.91 0.85
CA THR A 547 1.89 -0.34 1.61
C THR A 547 1.76 -0.11 3.13
N MET A 548 2.54 0.81 3.71
CA MET A 548 2.50 1.05 5.16
C MET A 548 1.18 1.68 5.61
N GLU A 549 0.68 2.69 4.89
CA GLU A 549 -0.61 3.35 5.18
C GLU A 549 -1.79 2.36 5.04
N ILE A 550 -1.88 1.57 3.96
CA ILE A 550 -2.98 0.61 3.83
C ILE A 550 -2.91 -0.49 4.90
N ASN A 551 -1.71 -0.93 5.30
CA ASN A 551 -1.57 -1.87 6.41
C ASN A 551 -1.99 -1.23 7.74
N ALA A 552 -1.69 0.03 7.99
CA ALA A 552 -2.14 0.75 9.19
C ALA A 552 -3.68 0.93 9.22
N LEU A 553 -4.29 1.31 8.10
CA LEU A 553 -5.75 1.38 7.94
C LEU A 553 -6.40 -0.01 8.07
N ALA A 554 -5.73 -1.07 7.62
CA ALA A 554 -6.18 -2.44 7.81
C ALA A 554 -6.15 -2.86 9.30
N ARG A 555 -5.08 -2.55 10.04
CA ARG A 555 -5.01 -2.77 11.50
C ARG A 555 -6.02 -1.92 12.29
N LEU A 556 -6.45 -0.78 11.76
CA LEU A 556 -7.51 0.03 12.35
C LEU A 556 -8.89 -0.62 12.22
N ALA A 557 -9.25 -1.08 11.01
CA ALA A 557 -10.64 -1.29 10.60
C ALA A 557 -10.96 -2.59 9.83
N LEU A 558 -9.96 -3.33 9.35
CA LEU A 558 -10.14 -4.54 8.52
C LEU A 558 -9.86 -5.83 9.29
N VAL A 559 -8.71 -5.90 9.97
CA VAL A 559 -8.16 -7.10 10.64
C VAL A 559 -8.09 -6.98 12.17
N ASN A 560 -8.71 -5.94 12.73
CA ASN A 560 -8.90 -5.77 14.17
C ASN A 560 -9.98 -6.71 14.73
N ALA A 561 -10.04 -6.79 16.06
CA ALA A 561 -11.16 -7.38 16.79
C ALA A 561 -12.50 -6.78 16.35
N ASP A 562 -13.43 -7.64 15.94
CA ASP A 562 -14.73 -7.33 15.35
C ASP A 562 -14.65 -6.44 14.09
N GLY A 563 -13.50 -6.41 13.41
CA GLY A 563 -13.31 -5.79 12.09
C GLY A 563 -14.01 -6.55 10.97
N ILE A 564 -13.95 -6.01 9.74
CA ILE A 564 -14.66 -6.59 8.58
C ILE A 564 -14.30 -8.06 8.36
N ILE A 565 -13.02 -8.45 8.45
CA ILE A 565 -12.59 -9.84 8.22
C ILE A 565 -13.19 -10.80 9.27
N GLU A 566 -13.20 -10.42 10.55
CA GLU A 566 -13.78 -11.28 11.59
C GLU A 566 -15.30 -11.39 11.46
N ARG A 567 -15.98 -10.32 11.02
CA ARG A 567 -17.44 -10.36 10.80
C ARG A 567 -17.82 -11.24 9.60
N THR A 568 -17.07 -11.19 8.49
CA THR A 568 -17.50 -11.80 7.22
C THR A 568 -16.83 -13.14 6.87
N PHE A 569 -15.67 -13.48 7.44
CA PHE A 569 -15.00 -14.76 7.18
C PHE A 569 -15.30 -15.78 8.30
N SER A 570 -15.54 -17.04 7.93
CA SER A 570 -15.99 -18.11 8.84
C SER A 570 -15.19 -18.24 10.14
N PRO A 571 -13.83 -18.18 10.15
CA PRO A 571 -13.06 -18.34 11.38
C PRO A 571 -13.21 -17.22 12.42
N GLY A 572 -13.77 -16.07 12.04
CA GLY A 572 -14.08 -14.98 12.96
C GLY A 572 -12.87 -14.43 13.69
N LYS A 573 -12.94 -14.39 15.03
CA LYS A 573 -11.87 -13.89 15.92
C LYS A 573 -10.54 -14.64 15.84
N TYR A 574 -10.45 -15.68 15.01
CA TYR A 574 -9.28 -16.50 14.80
C TYR A 574 -8.58 -16.28 13.45
N CYS A 575 -9.14 -15.47 12.54
CA CYS A 575 -8.59 -15.29 11.18
C CYS A 575 -7.10 -14.90 11.15
N LEU A 576 -6.63 -14.08 12.10
CA LEU A 576 -5.25 -13.58 12.14
C LEU A 576 -4.33 -14.48 12.99
N GLU A 577 -4.87 -15.14 14.01
CA GLU A 577 -4.18 -16.26 14.70
C GLU A 577 -3.83 -17.35 13.67
N MET A 578 -4.77 -17.63 12.79
CA MET A 578 -4.61 -18.55 11.68
C MET A 578 -3.54 -18.10 10.66
N SER A 579 -3.43 -16.82 10.26
CA SER A 579 -2.32 -16.41 9.37
C SER A 579 -0.93 -16.58 10.03
N SER A 580 -0.84 -16.52 11.36
CA SER A 580 0.41 -16.65 12.10
C SER A 580 1.05 -18.04 12.04
N ALA A 581 0.28 -19.10 11.85
CA ALA A 581 0.85 -20.43 11.68
C ALA A 581 1.07 -20.85 10.22
N ILE A 582 0.42 -20.22 9.23
CA ILE A 582 0.91 -20.28 7.83
C ILE A 582 2.32 -19.69 7.74
N TYR A 583 2.60 -18.61 8.49
CA TYR A 583 3.95 -18.06 8.62
C TYR A 583 4.94 -19.06 9.24
N LYS A 584 4.47 -19.90 10.16
CA LYS A 584 5.29 -20.90 10.85
C LYS A 584 5.58 -22.14 10.00
N SER A 585 4.64 -22.59 9.16
CA SER A 585 4.77 -23.84 8.39
C SER A 585 5.15 -23.65 6.92
N GLU A 586 4.51 -22.73 6.20
CA GLU A 586 4.62 -22.62 4.73
C GLU A 586 5.53 -21.48 4.26
N TRP A 587 5.70 -20.39 5.03
CA TRP A 587 6.40 -19.19 4.54
C TRP A 587 7.93 -19.34 4.56
N GLN A 588 8.55 -19.22 3.40
CA GLN A 588 10.01 -19.26 3.22
C GLN A 588 10.41 -18.29 2.10
N PHE A 589 11.25 -17.29 2.40
CA PHE A 589 11.54 -16.18 1.49
C PHE A 589 12.15 -16.61 0.15
N ASP A 590 12.99 -17.64 0.16
CA ASP A 590 13.57 -18.28 -1.04
C ASP A 590 12.53 -18.90 -1.98
N ARG A 591 11.31 -19.15 -1.49
CA ARG A 591 10.20 -19.76 -2.25
C ARG A 591 9.14 -18.76 -2.69
N GLU A 592 9.24 -17.49 -2.34
CA GLU A 592 8.30 -16.46 -2.83
C GLU A 592 8.68 -15.95 -4.24
N ALA A 593 9.80 -16.39 -4.80
CA ALA A 593 10.14 -16.20 -6.22
C ALA A 593 9.35 -17.19 -7.10
N LEU A 594 8.63 -16.70 -8.11
CA LEU A 594 7.66 -17.50 -8.88
C LEU A 594 8.20 -18.84 -9.44
N PRO A 595 9.40 -18.93 -10.05
CA PRO A 595 9.95 -20.22 -10.49
C PRO A 595 10.20 -21.19 -9.32
N ALA A 596 10.64 -20.69 -8.16
CA ALA A 596 10.88 -21.50 -6.96
C ALA A 596 9.56 -21.96 -6.32
N ASP A 597 8.52 -21.13 -6.29
CA ASP A 597 7.16 -21.50 -5.87
C ASP A 597 6.58 -22.59 -6.78
N LEU A 598 6.67 -22.42 -8.10
CA LEU A 598 6.19 -23.40 -9.09
C LEU A 598 6.91 -24.74 -9.00
N LEU A 599 8.24 -24.73 -8.86
CA LEU A 599 9.03 -25.95 -8.61
C LEU A 599 8.67 -26.59 -7.26
N HIS A 600 8.54 -25.80 -6.19
CA HIS A 600 8.21 -26.31 -4.86
C HIS A 600 6.81 -26.96 -4.81
N ARG A 601 5.82 -26.34 -5.45
CA ARG A 601 4.46 -26.91 -5.61
C ARG A 601 4.40 -28.03 -6.64
N GLY A 602 5.50 -28.30 -7.35
CA GLY A 602 5.58 -29.32 -8.40
C GLY A 602 4.75 -29.00 -9.65
N MET A 603 4.35 -27.74 -9.84
CA MET A 603 3.62 -27.24 -11.00
C MET A 603 4.54 -26.94 -12.20
N ALA A 604 5.85 -26.93 -11.97
CA ALA A 604 6.89 -26.89 -12.99
C ALA A 604 8.00 -27.91 -12.68
N VAL A 605 8.89 -28.12 -13.65
CA VAL A 605 10.17 -28.84 -13.52
C VAL A 605 11.31 -27.97 -14.08
N GLU A 606 12.52 -28.19 -13.59
CA GLU A 606 13.72 -27.53 -14.13
C GLU A 606 13.93 -27.95 -15.59
N ASP A 607 14.10 -26.97 -16.47
CA ASP A 607 14.38 -27.17 -17.88
C ASP A 607 15.35 -26.07 -18.36
N PRO A 608 16.67 -26.32 -18.34
CA PRO A 608 17.68 -25.36 -18.80
C PRO A 608 17.61 -25.00 -20.29
N SER A 609 16.69 -25.61 -21.06
CA SER A 609 16.41 -25.24 -22.46
C SER A 609 15.16 -24.36 -22.63
N ALA A 610 14.32 -24.24 -21.59
CA ALA A 610 13.18 -23.33 -21.55
C ALA A 610 13.63 -21.90 -21.20
N GLU A 611 12.92 -20.90 -21.72
CA GLU A 611 13.29 -19.47 -21.63
C GLU A 611 13.48 -18.97 -20.17
N HIS A 612 12.72 -19.54 -19.23
CA HIS A 612 12.74 -19.14 -17.82
C HIS A 612 13.45 -20.18 -16.91
N GLY A 613 14.18 -21.13 -17.50
CA GLY A 613 14.87 -22.22 -16.79
C GLY A 613 13.96 -23.29 -16.19
N VAL A 614 12.65 -23.16 -16.39
CA VAL A 614 11.61 -24.09 -15.94
C VAL A 614 10.60 -24.33 -17.05
N ARG A 615 10.01 -25.52 -17.08
CA ARG A 615 8.87 -25.87 -17.92
C ARG A 615 7.69 -26.28 -17.05
N LEU A 616 6.50 -25.79 -17.39
CA LEU A 616 5.27 -26.10 -16.63
C LEU A 616 4.89 -27.59 -16.76
N ILE A 617 4.09 -28.06 -15.82
CA ILE A 617 3.40 -29.37 -15.90
C ILE A 617 2.01 -29.20 -16.55
N ILE A 618 1.38 -28.03 -16.39
CA ILE A 618 0.15 -27.63 -17.08
C ILE A 618 0.53 -26.46 -17.99
N ASP A 619 0.60 -26.68 -19.30
CA ASP A 619 1.06 -25.67 -20.28
C ASP A 619 0.06 -24.52 -20.48
N ASP A 620 -1.20 -24.69 -20.08
CA ASP A 620 -2.18 -23.60 -19.92
C ASP A 620 -2.57 -23.37 -18.45
N TYR A 621 -1.60 -22.85 -17.69
CA TYR A 621 -1.77 -22.33 -16.34
C TYR A 621 -1.56 -20.81 -16.38
N PRO A 622 -2.61 -20.00 -16.66
CA PRO A 622 -2.45 -18.59 -17.05
C PRO A 622 -1.65 -17.75 -16.06
N TYR A 623 -1.92 -17.90 -14.76
CA TYR A 623 -1.17 -17.19 -13.71
C TYR A 623 0.36 -17.43 -13.77
N ALA A 624 0.80 -18.62 -14.17
CA ALA A 624 2.21 -19.01 -14.24
C ALA A 624 2.86 -18.79 -15.62
N LYS A 625 2.12 -18.15 -16.53
CA LYS A 625 2.44 -17.98 -17.96
C LYS A 625 2.35 -16.50 -18.38
N ASP A 626 1.51 -15.73 -17.72
CA ASP A 626 1.38 -14.27 -17.85
C ASP A 626 2.37 -13.49 -16.95
N ALA A 627 3.11 -14.16 -16.04
CA ALA A 627 3.92 -13.57 -14.97
C ALA A 627 5.35 -14.13 -14.90
#